data_AF-A0A1I8ACK9-F1
#
_entry.id   AF-A0A1I8ACK9-F1
#
_cell.length_a   1.000
_cell.length_b   1.000
_cell.length_c   1.000
_cell.angle_alpha   90.00
_cell.angle_beta   90.00
_cell.angle_gamma   90.00
#
_symmetry.space_group_name_H-M   'P 1'
#
loop_
_entity.id
_entity.type
_entity.pdbx_description
1 polymer ?
#
loop_
_entity_poly.entity_id
_entity_poly.type
_entity_poly.pdbx_seq_one_letter_code
_entity_poly.pdbx_strand_id
1 'polypeptide(L)'
;MEEPIIECYEGDEVIVGTDGSVEVVRGDDILRLAEDISVEEVSLDEPFLQELMWAAAEEINVKSNDLLYLAPVAVVRATRQVHSGVLYKLEVKVGQTEHLKRVVDFEAAPMFPCAPKETGRHSVYVVEIWIRKDFWKVTVKELKEVEI
;
A
#
# COMPACT_ATOMS: atom_id res chain seq x y z
N MET A 1 4.94 11.63 26.66
CA MET A 1 5.31 11.55 25.23
C MET A 1 6.51 12.45 25.10
N GLU A 2 7.70 11.87 25.24
CA GLU A 2 8.97 12.59 25.14
C GLU A 2 9.58 12.25 23.78
N GLU A 3 10.11 13.27 23.12
CA GLU A 3 10.74 13.18 21.80
C GLU A 3 12.13 12.53 21.94
N PRO A 4 12.61 11.77 20.93
CA PRO A 4 13.93 11.16 20.99
C PRO A 4 15.03 12.23 20.99
N ILE A 5 15.98 12.10 21.91
CA ILE A 5 17.15 12.98 22.02
C ILE A 5 18.24 12.42 21.10
N ILE A 6 18.66 13.21 20.11
CA ILE A 6 19.77 12.89 19.22
C ILE A 6 20.97 13.74 19.66
N GLU A 7 21.98 13.11 20.29
CA GLU A 7 23.26 13.75 20.57
C GLU A 7 24.30 13.32 19.51
N CYS A 8 24.70 14.25 18.66
CA CYS A 8 25.76 14.04 17.67
C CYS A 8 27.13 14.27 18.32
N TYR A 9 28.03 13.30 18.22
CA TYR A 9 29.46 13.50 18.47
C TYR A 9 30.25 13.17 17.21
N GLU A 10 31.34 13.90 17.00
CA GLU A 10 32.15 13.87 15.78
C GLU A 10 32.62 12.45 15.42
N GLY A 11 32.06 11.88 14.36
CA GLY A 11 32.58 10.69 13.67
C GLY A 11 31.75 9.40 13.77
N ASP A 12 30.82 9.28 14.72
CA ASP A 12 29.95 8.11 14.88
C ASP A 12 28.54 8.57 15.33
N GLU A 13 27.49 8.13 14.64
CA GLU A 13 26.10 8.40 15.04
C GLU A 13 25.57 7.25 15.91
N VAL A 14 25.03 7.61 17.08
CA VAL A 14 24.45 6.66 18.04
C VAL A 14 22.94 6.77 17.95
N ILE A 15 22.27 5.70 17.48
CA ILE A 15 20.82 5.62 17.46
C ILE A 15 20.37 4.90 18.73
N VAL A 16 19.57 5.60 19.55
CA VAL A 16 18.93 5.02 20.73
C VAL A 16 17.49 4.64 20.35
N GLY A 17 17.21 3.34 20.30
CA GLY A 17 15.88 2.81 20.10
C GLY A 17 14.94 3.20 21.24
N THR A 18 13.63 3.24 20.96
CA THR A 18 12.59 3.60 21.95
C THR A 18 12.45 2.58 23.10
N ASP A 19 13.14 1.44 22.99
CA ASP A 19 13.25 0.38 24.00
C ASP A 19 14.54 0.44 24.83
N GLY A 20 15.39 1.46 24.61
CA GLY A 20 16.68 1.62 25.28
C GLY A 20 17.82 0.81 24.66
N SER A 21 17.61 0.18 23.51
CA SER A 21 18.71 -0.40 22.72
C SER A 21 19.58 0.71 22.15
N VAL A 22 20.90 0.55 22.20
CA VAL A 22 21.87 1.50 21.68
C VAL A 22 22.67 0.81 20.60
N GLU A 23 22.49 1.23 19.35
CA GLU A 23 23.30 0.77 18.22
C GLU A 23 24.23 1.90 17.76
N VAL A 24 25.52 1.59 17.69
CA VAL A 24 26.54 2.50 17.15
C VAL A 24 26.70 2.17 15.68
N VAL A 25 26.33 3.11 14.80
CA VAL A 25 26.40 2.91 13.36
C VAL A 25 27.45 3.85 12.77
N ARG A 26 28.40 3.29 12.02
CA ARG A 26 29.40 4.09 11.30
C ARG A 26 28.73 4.83 10.15
N GLY A 27 29.17 6.06 9.87
CA GLY A 27 28.59 6.90 8.82
C GLY A 27 28.51 6.26 7.44
N ASP A 28 29.46 5.37 7.08
CA ASP A 28 29.46 4.64 5.81
C ASP A 28 28.40 3.52 5.75
N ASP A 29 27.96 2.99 6.88
CA ASP A 29 26.92 1.96 6.97
C ASP A 29 25.50 2.57 6.94
N ILE A 30 25.34 3.83 7.38
CA ILE A 30 24.08 4.59 7.27
C ILE A 30 23.73 4.88 5.81
N LEU A 31 24.72 5.21 4.97
CA LEU A 31 24.52 5.39 3.53
C LEU A 31 24.01 4.10 2.86
N ARG A 32 24.56 2.93 3.23
CA ARG A 32 24.07 1.64 2.72
C ARG A 32 22.65 1.31 3.19
N LEU A 33 22.32 1.62 4.44
CA LEU A 33 20.97 1.41 4.98
C LEU A 33 19.94 2.37 4.36
N ALA A 34 20.34 3.59 4.02
CA ALA A 34 19.47 4.58 3.39
C ALA A 34 19.22 4.30 1.88
N GLU A 35 20.20 3.72 1.18
CA GLU A 35 20.04 3.32 -0.24
C GLU A 35 19.00 2.19 -0.43
N ASP A 36 18.91 1.27 0.54
CA ASP A 36 17.94 0.16 0.60
C ASP A 36 16.51 0.58 1.06
N ILE A 37 16.25 1.88 1.22
CA ILE A 37 14.93 2.45 1.59
C ILE A 37 14.55 3.60 0.62
N SER A 38 15.15 3.65 -0.56
CA SER A 38 14.75 4.63 -1.57
C SER A 38 13.30 4.37 -2.02
N VAL A 39 12.43 5.35 -1.76
CA VAL A 39 11.03 5.34 -2.21
C VAL A 39 10.97 6.06 -3.54
N GLU A 40 10.57 5.33 -4.58
CA GLU A 40 10.45 5.88 -5.92
C GLU A 40 8.97 5.96 -6.33
N GLU A 41 8.58 7.06 -6.96
CA GLU A 41 7.26 7.14 -7.60
C GLU A 41 7.24 6.28 -8.85
N VAL A 42 6.15 5.53 -9.02
CA VAL A 42 5.92 4.67 -10.18
C VAL A 42 4.97 5.38 -11.12
N SER A 43 5.29 5.40 -12.41
CA SER A 43 4.39 5.93 -13.43
C SER A 43 3.06 5.18 -13.43
N LEU A 44 1.94 5.91 -13.51
CA LEU A 44 0.60 5.33 -13.51
C LEU A 44 0.25 4.60 -14.82
N ASP A 45 1.05 4.80 -15.86
CA ASP A 45 0.87 4.15 -17.17
C ASP A 45 1.50 2.76 -17.24
N GLU A 46 2.14 2.31 -16.15
CA GLU A 46 2.78 1.00 -16.09
C GLU A 46 1.74 -0.13 -16.12
N PRO A 47 1.84 -1.08 -17.08
CA PRO A 47 0.80 -2.09 -17.29
C PRO A 47 0.62 -3.02 -16.09
N PHE A 48 1.68 -3.29 -15.33
CA PHE A 48 1.61 -4.15 -14.15
C PHE A 48 0.77 -3.55 -13.02
N LEU A 49 0.59 -2.22 -12.98
CA LEU A 49 -0.26 -1.56 -11.98
C LEU A 49 -1.72 -1.99 -12.11
N GLN A 50 -2.16 -2.38 -13.31
CA GLN A 50 -3.51 -2.89 -13.50
C GLN A 50 -3.71 -4.19 -12.72
N GLU A 51 -2.77 -5.14 -12.80
CA GLU A 51 -2.82 -6.40 -12.05
C GLU A 51 -2.81 -6.14 -10.53
N LEU A 52 -1.92 -5.25 -10.08
CA LEU A 52 -1.83 -4.87 -8.67
C LEU A 52 -3.10 -4.18 -8.15
N MET A 53 -3.71 -3.35 -8.98
CA MET A 53 -4.96 -2.66 -8.67
C MET A 53 -6.12 -3.65 -8.50
N TRP A 54 -6.22 -4.67 -9.35
CA TRP A 54 -7.22 -5.73 -9.20
C TRP A 54 -7.00 -6.58 -7.96
N ALA A 55 -5.76 -6.97 -7.67
CA ALA A 55 -5.41 -7.69 -6.44
C ALA A 55 -5.74 -6.86 -5.18
N ALA A 56 -5.49 -5.55 -5.22
CA ALA A 56 -5.88 -4.63 -4.17
C ALA A 56 -7.39 -4.57 -3.98
N ALA A 57 -8.17 -4.47 -5.07
CA ALA A 57 -9.62 -4.43 -5.01
C ALA A 57 -10.23 -5.72 -4.46
N GLU A 58 -9.66 -6.88 -4.77
CA GLU A 58 -10.07 -8.17 -4.20
C GLU A 58 -9.90 -8.17 -2.67
N GLU A 59 -8.71 -7.83 -2.18
CA GLU A 59 -8.43 -7.75 -0.74
C GLU A 59 -9.30 -6.70 -0.03
N ILE A 60 -9.54 -5.55 -0.67
CA ILE A 60 -10.46 -4.51 -0.16
C ILE A 60 -11.88 -5.09 -0.01
N ASN A 61 -12.38 -5.84 -1.00
CA ASN A 61 -13.71 -6.42 -0.92
C ASN A 61 -13.84 -7.48 0.18
N VAL A 62 -12.77 -8.26 0.41
CA VAL A 62 -12.70 -9.24 1.51
C VAL A 62 -12.75 -8.55 2.88
N LYS A 63 -12.02 -7.45 3.06
CA LYS A 63 -11.96 -6.73 4.35
C LYS A 63 -13.09 -5.73 4.57
N SER A 64 -13.71 -5.24 3.50
CA SER A 64 -14.76 -4.23 3.58
C SER A 64 -16.07 -4.85 4.05
N ASN A 65 -16.70 -4.21 5.04
CA ASN A 65 -18.03 -4.55 5.51
C ASN A 65 -19.16 -4.00 4.62
N ASP A 66 -18.85 -3.41 3.47
CA ASP A 66 -19.86 -2.97 2.51
C ASP A 66 -20.64 -4.18 1.97
N LEU A 67 -21.95 -4.01 1.84
CA LEU A 67 -22.85 -5.00 1.27
C LEU A 67 -22.65 -5.15 -0.25
N LEU A 68 -22.17 -4.09 -0.90
CA LEU A 68 -21.94 -4.02 -2.34
C LEU A 68 -20.46 -4.25 -2.66
N TYR A 69 -20.19 -4.80 -3.84
CA TYR A 69 -18.84 -4.89 -4.36
C TYR A 69 -18.29 -3.50 -4.71
N LEU A 70 -17.00 -3.31 -4.46
CA LEU A 70 -16.22 -2.15 -4.85
C LEU A 70 -15.36 -2.51 -6.08
N ALA A 71 -15.56 -1.81 -7.19
CA ALA A 71 -14.76 -2.00 -8.40
C ALA A 71 -13.57 -1.03 -8.40
N PRO A 72 -12.38 -1.46 -8.83
CA PRO A 72 -11.26 -0.55 -9.03
C PRO A 72 -11.56 0.40 -10.20
N VAL A 73 -11.30 1.68 -10.01
CA VAL A 73 -11.50 2.72 -11.03
C VAL A 73 -10.16 3.16 -11.61
N ALA A 74 -9.22 3.49 -10.74
CA ALA A 74 -7.89 3.95 -11.13
C ALA A 74 -6.91 3.85 -9.96
N VAL A 75 -5.62 3.74 -10.26
CA VAL A 75 -4.56 4.03 -9.31
C VAL A 75 -4.32 5.54 -9.33
N VAL A 76 -4.42 6.20 -8.19
CA VAL A 76 -4.21 7.65 -8.07
C VAL A 76 -2.76 7.99 -7.71
N ARG A 77 -2.08 7.07 -7.03
CA ARG A 77 -0.67 7.19 -6.70
C ARG A 77 -0.05 5.81 -6.55
N ALA A 78 1.17 5.65 -7.02
CA ALA A 78 1.95 4.43 -6.84
C ALA A 78 3.37 4.78 -6.43
N THR A 79 3.88 4.12 -5.41
CA THR A 79 5.30 4.16 -5.06
C THR A 79 5.85 2.75 -4.92
N ARG A 80 7.16 2.59 -5.16
CA ARG A 80 7.90 1.36 -4.93
C ARG A 80 9.04 1.59 -3.97
N GLN A 81 9.32 0.58 -3.16
CA GLN A 81 10.49 0.52 -2.29
C GLN A 81 11.13 -0.83 -2.49
N VAL A 82 12.40 -0.84 -2.89
CA VAL A 82 13.19 -2.06 -3.02
C VAL A 82 13.87 -2.29 -1.68
N HIS A 83 13.65 -3.48 -1.11
CA HIS A 83 14.33 -3.94 0.08
C HIS A 83 14.68 -5.44 -0.13
N SER A 84 14.52 -6.28 0.88
CA SER A 84 14.49 -7.75 0.78
C SER A 84 13.30 -8.27 -0.06
N GLY A 85 12.96 -7.63 -1.18
CA GLY A 85 11.72 -7.75 -1.96
C GLY A 85 11.34 -6.40 -2.57
N VAL A 86 10.18 -6.29 -3.20
CA VAL A 86 9.63 -5.02 -3.66
C VAL A 86 8.32 -4.75 -2.93
N LEU A 87 8.25 -3.63 -2.24
CA LEU A 87 7.03 -3.14 -1.61
C LEU A 87 6.43 -2.06 -2.51
N TYR A 88 5.24 -2.34 -3.05
CA TYR A 88 4.44 -1.33 -3.73
C TYR A 88 3.44 -0.74 -2.74
N LYS A 89 3.36 0.58 -2.70
CA LYS A 89 2.29 1.29 -1.99
C LYS A 89 1.41 1.98 -3.02
N LEU A 90 0.16 1.54 -3.10
CA LEU A 90 -0.82 2.04 -4.05
C LEU A 90 -1.91 2.79 -3.32
N GLU A 91 -2.28 3.95 -3.87
CA GLU A 91 -3.53 4.60 -3.57
C GLU A 91 -4.51 4.26 -4.69
N VAL A 92 -5.51 3.44 -4.38
CA VAL A 92 -6.46 2.90 -5.36
C VAL A 92 -7.81 3.54 -5.14
N LYS A 93 -8.32 4.21 -6.17
CA LYS A 93 -9.70 4.70 -6.21
C LYS A 93 -10.61 3.53 -6.55
N VAL A 94 -11.57 3.26 -5.69
CA VAL A 94 -12.62 2.27 -5.90
C VAL A 94 -13.99 2.94 -5.94
N GLY A 95 -14.91 2.37 -6.70
CA GLY A 95 -16.28 2.86 -6.83
C GLY A 95 -17.28 1.76 -6.48
N GLN A 96 -18.35 2.15 -5.80
CA GLN A 96 -19.41 1.23 -5.42
C GLN A 96 -20.20 0.75 -6.64
N THR A 97 -20.49 -0.55 -6.69
CA THR A 97 -21.20 -1.19 -7.81
C THR A 97 -22.67 -1.45 -7.45
N GLU A 98 -23.44 -2.02 -8.38
CA GLU A 98 -24.82 -2.46 -8.15
C GLU A 98 -24.93 -3.84 -7.50
N HIS A 99 -23.82 -4.57 -7.39
CA HIS A 99 -23.83 -5.99 -7.08
C HIS A 99 -23.62 -6.24 -5.59
N LEU A 100 -24.55 -6.99 -4.99
CA LEU A 100 -24.45 -7.44 -3.61
C LEU A 100 -23.45 -8.59 -3.47
N LYS A 101 -22.60 -8.54 -2.44
CA LYS A 101 -21.62 -9.58 -2.12
C LYS A 101 -22.21 -10.97 -1.86
N ARG A 102 -23.49 -11.02 -1.46
CA ARG A 102 -24.21 -12.29 -1.19
C ARG A 102 -24.80 -12.97 -2.43
N VAL A 103 -24.87 -12.27 -3.56
CA VAL A 103 -25.58 -12.74 -4.77
C VAL A 103 -24.60 -13.24 -5.84
N VAL A 104 -23.37 -12.75 -5.83
CA VAL A 104 -22.31 -13.20 -6.74
C VAL A 104 -21.54 -14.30 -6.02
N ASP A 105 -21.49 -15.51 -6.59
CA ASP A 105 -20.65 -16.58 -6.08
C ASP A 105 -19.19 -16.09 -5.98
N PHE A 106 -18.56 -16.36 -4.85
CA PHE A 106 -17.21 -15.91 -4.50
C PHE A 106 -16.17 -16.28 -5.57
N GLU A 107 -16.41 -17.37 -6.33
CA GLU A 107 -15.56 -17.83 -7.44
C GLU A 107 -15.74 -17.05 -8.75
N ALA A 108 -16.86 -16.34 -8.94
CA ALA A 108 -17.12 -15.52 -10.13
C ALA A 108 -16.75 -14.04 -9.94
N ALA A 109 -16.61 -13.59 -8.68
CA ALA A 109 -16.28 -12.21 -8.31
C ALA A 109 -14.92 -11.67 -8.82
N PRO A 110 -13.82 -12.45 -8.94
CA PRO A 110 -12.53 -11.88 -9.34
C PRO A 110 -12.48 -11.42 -10.82
N MET A 111 -13.55 -11.66 -11.59
CA MET A 111 -13.65 -11.31 -13.01
C MET A 111 -14.96 -10.63 -13.41
N PHE A 112 -15.68 -9.97 -12.50
CA PHE A 112 -16.74 -9.07 -12.95
C PHE A 112 -16.15 -7.69 -13.25
N PRO A 113 -15.98 -7.29 -14.54
CA PRO A 113 -15.80 -5.90 -14.92
C PRO A 113 -17.13 -5.17 -14.70
N CYS A 114 -17.59 -5.12 -13.46
CA CYS A 114 -18.74 -4.34 -13.08
C CYS A 114 -18.27 -2.89 -13.04
N ALA A 115 -18.81 -2.08 -13.94
CA ALA A 115 -18.57 -0.66 -13.90
C ALA A 115 -19.05 -0.11 -12.54
N PRO A 116 -18.27 0.77 -11.90
CA PRO A 116 -18.77 1.51 -10.74
C PRO A 116 -20.02 2.31 -11.14
N LYS A 117 -20.96 2.47 -10.21
CA LYS A 117 -22.10 3.36 -10.45
C LYS A 117 -21.60 4.79 -10.62
N GLU A 118 -22.08 5.51 -11.63
CA GLU A 118 -21.70 6.92 -11.85
C GLU A 118 -22.04 7.80 -10.64
N THR A 119 -23.16 7.54 -9.97
CA THR A 119 -23.58 8.21 -8.74
C THR A 119 -23.17 7.47 -7.47
N GLY A 120 -22.36 6.41 -7.61
CA GLY A 120 -21.90 5.59 -6.50
C GLY A 120 -20.90 6.31 -5.63
N ARG A 121 -20.77 5.86 -4.37
CA ARG A 121 -19.70 6.33 -3.50
C ARG A 121 -18.36 5.93 -4.10
N HIS A 122 -17.44 6.89 -4.15
CA HIS A 122 -16.06 6.66 -4.49
C HIS A 122 -15.21 6.86 -3.24
N SER A 123 -14.22 5.99 -3.07
CA SER A 123 -13.29 6.07 -1.95
C SER A 123 -11.88 5.73 -2.43
N VAL A 124 -10.87 6.24 -1.74
CA VAL A 124 -9.47 5.90 -2.02
C VAL A 124 -8.95 5.01 -0.89
N TYR A 125 -8.41 3.85 -1.24
CA TYR A 125 -7.75 2.97 -0.27
C TYR A 125 -6.24 3.04 -0.46
N VAL A 126 -5.51 3.05 0.65
CA VAL A 126 -4.07 2.84 0.63
C VAL A 126 -3.78 1.38 0.90
N VAL A 127 -3.09 0.75 -0.06
CA VAL A 127 -2.80 -0.67 -0.05
C VAL A 127 -1.29 -0.87 -0.23
N GLU A 128 -0.73 -1.76 0.57
CA GLU A 128 0.64 -2.22 0.42
C GLU A 128 0.66 -3.62 -0.19
N ILE A 129 1.46 -3.79 -1.24
CA ILE A 129 1.65 -5.07 -1.92
C ILE A 129 3.12 -5.42 -1.85
N TRP A 130 3.43 -6.48 -1.10
CA TRP A 130 4.80 -6.93 -0.91
C TRP A 130 5.08 -8.15 -1.77
N ILE A 131 6.06 -8.06 -2.65
CA ILE A 131 6.44 -9.10 -3.60
C ILE A 131 7.87 -9.56 -3.33
N ARG A 132 8.03 -10.86 -3.13
CA ARG A 132 9.30 -11.61 -3.01
C ARG A 132 9.17 -12.87 -3.87
N LYS A 133 10.29 -13.54 -4.18
CA LYS A 133 10.34 -14.70 -5.12
C LYS A 133 9.15 -15.66 -5.01
N ASP A 134 8.82 -16.10 -3.79
CA ASP A 134 7.77 -17.09 -3.53
C ASP A 134 6.69 -16.55 -2.58
N PHE A 135 6.64 -15.24 -2.38
CA PHE A 135 5.72 -14.62 -1.43
C PHE A 135 5.15 -13.34 -2.02
N TRP A 136 3.82 -13.30 -2.12
CA TRP A 136 3.10 -12.08 -2.38
C TRP A 136 2.11 -11.85 -1.24
N LYS A 137 1.91 -10.59 -0.84
CA LYS A 137 0.91 -10.25 0.18
C LYS A 137 0.35 -8.86 -0.07
N VAL A 138 -0.97 -8.80 -0.10
CA VAL A 138 -1.73 -7.55 -0.18
C VAL A 138 -2.19 -7.17 1.22
N THR A 139 -1.99 -5.91 1.63
CA THR A 139 -2.39 -5.39 2.93
C THR A 139 -3.08 -4.05 2.77
N VAL A 140 -4.39 -4.00 2.98
CA VAL A 140 -5.15 -2.74 3.10
C VAL A 140 -4.75 -2.05 4.41
N LYS A 141 -4.30 -0.80 4.33
CA LYS A 141 -3.84 0.00 5.48
C LYS A 141 -4.89 0.96 5.99
N GLU A 142 -5.37 1.81 5.11
CA GLU A 142 -6.25 2.91 5.45
C GLU A 142 -7.22 3.21 4.33
N LEU A 143 -8.35 3.81 4.72
CA LEU A 143 -9.32 4.42 3.82
C LEU A 143 -9.12 5.93 3.89
N LYS A 144 -8.78 6.54 2.75
CA LYS A 144 -8.81 7.98 2.56
C LYS A 144 -10.19 8.35 2.00
N GLU A 145 -10.95 9.09 2.80
CA GLU A 145 -12.17 9.73 2.30
C GLU A 145 -11.78 10.82 1.31
N VAL A 146 -12.42 10.84 0.15
CA VAL A 146 -12.25 11.92 -0.83
C VAL A 146 -13.35 12.93 -0.56
N GLU A 147 -13.00 14.10 -0.05
CA GLU A 147 -13.90 15.25 -0.04
C GLU A 147 -14.19 15.64 -1.50
N ILE A 148 -15.48 15.68 -1.85
CA ILE A 148 -15.97 16.03 -3.21
C ILE A 148 -15.91 17.54 -3.40
#